data_AF-A0A699SAA0-F1
#
_entry.id   AF-A0A699SAA0-F1
#
_cell.length_a   1.000
_cell.length_b   1.000
_cell.length_c   1.000
_cell.angle_alpha   90.00
_cell.angle_beta   90.00
_cell.angle_gamma   90.00
#
_symmetry.space_group_name_H-M   'P 1'
#
loop_
_entity.id
_entity.type
_entity.pdbx_description
1 polymer ?
#
loop_
_entity_poly.entity_id
_entity_poly.type
_entity_poly.pdbx_seq_one_letter_code
_entity_poly.pdbx_strand_id
1 'polypeptide(L)'
;YDDVSSDDGVRFNIVISFDLKSDKFGEMSLPERLAHTPDLNVTKVNESLGLLEYHEEGGMKVCGVWSRIDGANNMFTKIYTIKVEGISFDRVLGFRNTGEVVMKQQDADNYDDSSIGVYEPLSRHIYDVGIHGKLGSLSAKSYVETLLLLDDADSIIH
;
A
#
# COMPACT_ATOMS: atom_id res chain seq x y z
N TYR A 1 44.31 -13.94 6.74
CA TYR A 1 43.40 -13.35 5.76
C TYR A 1 42.11 -13.13 6.50
N ASP A 2 41.85 -11.86 6.78
CA ASP A 2 40.85 -11.41 7.73
C ASP A 2 39.44 -11.78 7.27
N ASP A 3 38.66 -12.19 8.26
CA ASP A 3 37.23 -12.39 8.24
C ASP A 3 36.56 -11.05 7.98
N VAL A 4 36.16 -10.82 6.72
CA VAL A 4 35.30 -9.68 6.38
C VAL A 4 33.91 -10.06 6.86
N SER A 5 33.58 -9.55 8.04
CA SER A 5 32.24 -9.55 8.61
C SER A 5 31.20 -9.36 7.52
N SER A 6 30.25 -10.30 7.47
CA SER A 6 28.99 -10.13 6.77
C SER A 6 28.35 -8.83 7.23
N ASP A 7 28.48 -7.79 6.41
CA ASP A 7 27.64 -6.60 6.50
C ASP A 7 26.21 -7.08 6.25
N ASP A 8 25.48 -7.30 7.33
CA ASP A 8 24.11 -7.80 7.33
C ASP A 8 23.24 -6.67 6.78
N GLY A 9 23.19 -6.57 5.45
CA GLY A 9 22.68 -5.44 4.69
C GLY A 9 21.27 -5.05 5.13
N VAL A 10 21.19 -4.08 6.05
CA VAL A 10 19.95 -3.53 6.56
C VAL A 10 19.22 -2.90 5.38
N ARG A 11 18.11 -3.52 4.96
CA ARG A 11 17.29 -2.98 3.88
C ARG A 11 16.65 -1.69 4.37
N PHE A 12 16.93 -0.59 3.68
CA PHE A 12 16.29 0.69 3.89
C PHE A 12 15.23 0.88 2.79
N ASN A 13 13.96 0.93 3.17
CA ASN A 13 12.91 1.43 2.28
C ASN A 13 13.13 2.93 2.06
N ILE A 14 12.94 3.37 0.82
CA ILE A 14 12.96 4.77 0.44
C ILE A 14 11.69 5.09 -0.37
N VAL A 15 11.17 6.30 -0.21
CA VAL A 15 10.07 6.80 -1.04
C VAL A 15 10.61 7.96 -1.86
N ILE A 16 10.70 7.76 -3.17
CA ILE A 16 11.13 8.78 -4.12
C ILE A 16 9.88 9.44 -4.71
N SER A 17 9.94 10.76 -4.84
CA SER A 17 8.90 11.61 -5.41
C SER A 17 9.43 12.31 -6.66
N PHE A 18 8.51 12.65 -7.57
CA PHE A 18 8.80 13.43 -8.76
C PHE A 18 7.78 14.56 -8.88
N ASP A 19 8.26 15.80 -8.98
CA ASP A 19 7.41 16.98 -9.17
C ASP A 19 7.30 17.33 -10.65
N LEU A 20 6.11 17.13 -11.23
CA LEU A 20 5.80 17.44 -12.63
C LEU A 20 5.91 18.93 -13.00
N LYS A 21 5.89 19.85 -12.02
CA LYS A 21 6.00 21.29 -12.30
C LYS A 21 7.44 21.76 -12.38
N SER A 22 8.32 21.13 -11.62
CA SER A 22 9.72 21.54 -11.49
C SER A 22 10.71 20.55 -12.10
N ASP A 23 10.22 19.42 -12.62
CA ASP A 23 10.99 18.30 -13.19
C ASP A 23 12.11 17.81 -12.27
N LYS A 24 11.80 17.71 -10.98
CA LYS A 24 12.78 17.34 -9.94
C LYS A 24 12.35 16.10 -9.18
N PHE A 25 13.32 15.23 -8.96
CA PHE A 25 13.22 14.16 -7.98
C PHE A 25 13.45 14.70 -6.58
N GLY A 26 12.73 14.14 -5.62
CA GLY A 26 12.95 14.38 -4.20
C GLY A 26 12.76 13.10 -3.41
N GLU A 27 13.38 13.02 -2.24
CA GLU A 27 13.19 11.92 -1.31
C GLU A 27 12.20 12.32 -0.22
N MET A 28 11.26 11.43 0.12
CA MET A 28 10.33 11.61 1.22
C MET A 28 10.86 10.92 2.47
N SER A 29 10.89 11.66 3.59
CA SER A 29 11.30 11.12 4.88
C SER A 29 10.32 10.06 5.39
N LEU A 30 10.87 8.92 5.82
CA LEU A 30 10.12 7.85 6.45
C LEU A 30 10.40 7.81 7.97
N PRO A 31 9.41 7.44 8.80
CA PRO A 31 9.67 6.97 10.15
C PRO A 31 10.66 5.80 10.13
N GLU A 32 11.58 5.74 11.09
CA GLU A 32 12.63 4.71 11.19
C GLU A 32 12.07 3.29 11.07
N ARG A 33 10.94 3.02 11.74
CA ARG A 33 10.24 1.74 11.65
C ARG A 33 9.85 1.36 10.22
N LEU A 34 9.38 2.33 9.41
CA LEU A 34 9.00 2.08 8.02
C LEU A 34 10.22 1.88 7.13
N ALA A 35 11.33 2.56 7.41
CA ALA A 35 12.59 2.35 6.70
C ALA A 35 13.07 0.90 6.81
N HIS A 36 12.80 0.22 7.92
CA HIS A 36 13.27 -1.15 8.17
C HIS A 36 12.21 -2.24 8.02
N THR A 37 11.01 -1.87 7.53
CA THR A 37 9.92 -2.84 7.35
C THR A 37 10.18 -3.72 6.11
N PRO A 38 10.08 -5.06 6.20
CA PRO A 38 10.36 -5.93 5.06
C PRO A 38 9.29 -5.89 3.95
N ASP A 39 8.03 -5.57 4.27
CA ASP A 39 6.93 -5.47 3.30
C ASP A 39 6.19 -4.14 3.49
N LEU A 40 6.52 -3.18 2.62
CA LEU A 40 5.97 -1.84 2.56
C LEU A 40 5.40 -1.58 1.16
N ASN A 41 4.15 -1.14 1.08
CA ASN A 41 3.49 -0.82 -0.19
C ASN A 41 2.97 0.62 -0.20
N VAL A 42 3.05 1.27 -1.36
CA VAL A 42 2.47 2.60 -1.59
C VAL A 42 1.00 2.45 -1.99
N THR A 43 0.16 3.34 -1.48
CA THR A 43 -1.28 3.38 -1.77
C THR A 43 -1.81 4.81 -1.74
N LYS A 44 -3.04 5.00 -2.20
CA LYS A 44 -3.84 6.22 -1.97
C LYS A 44 -4.72 6.01 -0.73
N VAL A 45 -4.74 6.96 0.21
CA VAL A 45 -5.60 6.93 1.41
C VAL A 45 -6.20 8.32 1.60
N ASN A 46 -7.53 8.43 1.59
CA ASN A 46 -8.25 9.69 1.76
C ASN A 46 -7.71 10.82 0.87
N GLU A 47 -7.53 10.55 -0.43
CA GLU A 47 -6.95 11.48 -1.41
C GLU A 47 -5.46 11.86 -1.21
N SER A 48 -4.79 11.31 -0.19
CA SER A 48 -3.37 11.53 0.09
C SER A 48 -2.52 10.31 -0.22
N LEU A 49 -1.20 10.53 -0.32
CA LEU A 49 -0.20 9.45 -0.38
C LEU A 49 -0.18 8.71 0.96
N GLY A 50 -0.32 7.39 0.90
CA GLY A 50 -0.26 6.50 2.04
C GLY A 50 0.70 5.34 1.86
N LEU A 51 1.04 4.71 2.98
CA LEU A 51 1.89 3.53 3.06
C LEU A 51 1.18 2.42 3.84
N LEU A 52 1.40 1.18 3.40
CA LEU A 52 0.89 -0.04 4.00
C LEU A 52 2.06 -0.84 4.53
N GLU A 53 2.13 -0.95 5.85
CA GLU A 53 3.19 -1.65 6.58
C GLU A 53 2.69 -3.02 7.01
N TYR A 54 3.27 -4.10 6.46
CA TYR A 54 2.88 -5.46 6.81
C TYR A 54 3.87 -6.09 7.79
N HIS A 55 3.33 -6.72 8.83
CA HIS A 55 4.09 -7.50 9.80
C HIS A 55 3.19 -8.57 10.43
N GLU A 56 3.78 -9.47 11.21
CA GLU A 56 3.06 -10.48 11.96
C GLU A 56 3.00 -10.11 13.45
N GLU A 57 1.85 -10.35 14.08
CA GLU A 57 1.63 -10.17 15.51
C GLU A 57 0.84 -11.37 16.05
N GLY A 58 1.47 -12.19 16.89
CA GLY A 58 0.81 -13.38 17.47
C GLY A 58 0.34 -14.40 16.42
N GLY A 59 1.08 -14.55 15.32
CA GLY A 59 0.73 -15.45 14.21
C GLY A 59 -0.35 -14.91 13.27
N MET A 60 -0.80 -13.66 13.46
CA MET A 60 -1.75 -13.00 12.58
C MET A 60 -1.06 -11.94 11.74
N LYS A 61 -1.44 -11.82 10.46
CA LYS A 61 -1.00 -10.72 9.62
C LYS A 61 -1.66 -9.42 10.06
N VAL A 62 -0.86 -8.38 10.18
CA VAL A 62 -1.29 -7.03 10.56
C VAL A 62 -0.85 -6.05 9.48
N CYS A 63 -1.71 -5.09 9.15
CA CYS A 63 -1.38 -4.00 8.24
C CYS A 63 -1.53 -2.65 8.94
N GLY A 64 -0.41 -1.95 9.14
CA GLY A 64 -0.42 -0.54 9.55
C GLY A 64 -0.72 0.35 8.37
N VAL A 65 -1.74 1.21 8.49
CA VAL A 65 -2.04 2.21 7.47
C VAL A 65 -1.46 3.54 7.91
N TRP A 66 -0.62 4.11 7.06
CA TRP A 66 0.05 5.39 7.27
C TRP A 66 -0.36 6.37 6.19
N SER A 67 -0.55 7.63 6.55
CA SER A 67 -0.88 8.69 5.58
C SER A 67 -0.14 9.97 5.92
N ARG A 68 0.01 10.82 4.91
CA ARG A 68 0.47 12.19 5.12
C ARG A 68 -0.76 13.07 5.37
N ILE A 69 -0.85 13.60 6.58
CA ILE A 69 -1.88 14.58 6.94
C ILE A 69 -1.42 15.95 6.42
N ASP A 70 -2.27 16.62 5.65
CA ASP A 70 -1.99 17.97 5.17
C ASP A 70 -1.73 18.93 6.35
N GLY A 71 -0.63 19.67 6.26
CA GLY A 71 -0.19 20.61 7.29
C GLY A 71 0.68 20.00 8.42
N ALA A 72 0.84 18.67 8.48
CA ALA A 72 1.83 18.03 9.36
C ALA A 72 3.23 18.08 8.73
N ASN A 73 4.27 17.92 9.56
CA ASN A 73 5.72 18.09 9.29
C ASN A 73 6.35 17.21 8.17
N ASN A 74 5.67 17.03 7.04
CA ASN A 74 6.06 16.21 5.89
C ASN A 74 6.34 14.72 6.20
N MET A 75 5.94 14.23 7.37
CA MET A 75 6.18 12.86 7.82
C MET A 75 4.89 12.02 7.75
N PHE A 76 5.05 10.74 7.42
CA PHE A 76 3.95 9.77 7.50
C PHE A 76 3.54 9.51 8.96
N THR A 77 2.24 9.57 9.22
CA THR A 77 1.67 9.23 10.53
C THR A 77 0.78 8.00 10.40
N LYS A 78 0.83 7.13 11.41
CA LYS A 78 -0.03 5.95 11.46
C LYS A 78 -1.44 6.39 11.80
N ILE A 79 -2.39 6.10 10.93
CA ILE A 79 -3.80 6.49 11.13
C ILE A 79 -4.60 5.39 11.81
N TYR A 80 -4.40 4.12 11.42
CA TYR A 80 -5.00 2.96 12.07
C TYR A 80 -4.25 1.67 11.69
N THR A 81 -4.66 0.58 12.32
CA THR A 81 -4.14 -0.77 12.09
C THR A 81 -5.28 -1.68 11.66
N ILE A 82 -5.09 -2.40 10.57
CA ILE A 82 -5.99 -3.46 10.12
C ILE A 82 -5.51 -4.77 10.74
N LYS A 83 -6.38 -5.35 11.56
CA LYS A 83 -6.22 -6.66 12.18
C LYS A 83 -7.61 -7.28 12.23
N VAL A 84 -7.78 -8.43 11.58
CA VAL A 84 -9.06 -9.13 11.49
C VAL A 84 -8.89 -10.46 12.23
N GLU A 85 -9.65 -10.66 13.30
CA GLU A 85 -9.60 -11.90 14.06
C GLU A 85 -10.27 -13.03 13.29
N GLY A 86 -9.64 -14.21 13.29
CA GLY A 86 -10.18 -15.41 12.64
C GLY A 86 -10.09 -15.42 11.11
N ILE A 87 -9.57 -14.36 10.48
CA ILE A 87 -9.44 -14.26 9.02
C ILE A 87 -8.01 -13.91 8.67
N SER A 88 -7.38 -14.75 7.85
CA SER A 88 -6.11 -14.43 7.21
C SER A 88 -6.36 -13.60 5.95
N PHE A 89 -5.52 -12.61 5.70
CA PHE A 89 -5.56 -11.83 4.47
C PHE A 89 -4.18 -11.73 3.84
N ASP A 90 -4.15 -11.70 2.52
CA ASP A 90 -2.91 -11.57 1.76
C ASP A 90 -2.49 -10.10 1.66
N ARG A 91 -3.30 -9.24 1.03
CA ARG A 91 -2.94 -7.83 0.82
C ARG A 91 -4.15 -6.91 0.83
N VAL A 92 -3.91 -5.64 1.15
CA VAL A 92 -4.86 -4.57 0.90
C VAL A 92 -4.75 -4.20 -0.59
N LEU A 93 -5.90 -4.12 -1.26
CA LEU A 93 -6.01 -3.77 -2.68
C LEU A 93 -6.30 -2.28 -2.88
N GLY A 94 -6.85 -1.60 -1.87
CA GLY A 94 -7.11 -0.17 -1.88
C GLY A 94 -8.18 0.23 -0.88
N PHE A 95 -8.67 1.46 -1.02
CA PHE A 95 -9.67 2.06 -0.15
C PHE A 95 -10.83 2.58 -0.99
N ARG A 96 -12.05 2.38 -0.50
CA ARG A 96 -13.24 3.02 -1.05
C ARG A 96 -13.32 4.47 -0.59
N ASN A 97 -14.09 5.30 -1.30
CA ASN A 97 -14.33 6.70 -0.91
C ASN A 97 -15.04 6.82 0.46
N THR A 98 -15.70 5.75 0.92
CA THR A 98 -16.31 5.61 2.25
C THR A 98 -15.28 5.38 3.37
N GLY A 99 -14.02 5.12 3.03
CA GLY A 99 -12.96 4.75 3.98
C GLY A 99 -12.87 3.25 4.26
N GLU A 100 -13.77 2.44 3.71
CA GLU A 100 -13.70 0.98 3.79
C GLU A 100 -12.48 0.45 3.03
N VAL A 101 -11.87 -0.61 3.55
CA VAL A 101 -10.66 -1.23 3.01
C VAL A 101 -11.03 -2.40 2.13
N VAL A 102 -10.57 -2.39 0.88
CA VAL A 102 -10.69 -3.54 -0.02
C VAL A 102 -9.45 -4.41 0.14
N MET A 103 -9.62 -5.70 0.42
CA MET A 103 -8.51 -6.60 0.70
C MET A 103 -8.72 -7.98 0.10
N LYS A 104 -7.62 -8.68 -0.18
CA LYS A 104 -7.64 -10.08 -0.58
C LYS A 104 -7.61 -10.96 0.65
N GLN A 105 -8.68 -11.71 0.86
CA GLN A 105 -8.80 -12.70 1.92
C GLN A 105 -8.17 -14.02 1.45
N GLN A 106 -7.60 -14.76 2.39
CA GLN A 106 -7.17 -16.13 2.17
C GLN A 106 -8.14 -17.04 2.89
N ASP A 107 -8.65 -18.05 2.18
CA ASP A 107 -9.53 -19.05 2.77
C ASP A 107 -8.74 -19.90 3.78
N ALA A 108 -9.30 -20.08 4.98
CA ALA A 108 -8.66 -20.80 6.06
C ALA A 108 -8.66 -22.32 5.85
N ASP A 109 -9.68 -22.84 5.16
CA ASP A 109 -9.88 -24.25 4.88
C ASP A 109 -9.18 -24.65 3.57
N ASN A 110 -9.03 -23.71 2.63
CA ASN A 110 -8.33 -23.93 1.38
C ASN A 110 -7.35 -22.80 1.03
N TYR A 111 -6.08 -22.97 1.40
CA TYR A 111 -5.03 -21.99 1.14
C TYR A 111 -4.81 -21.61 -0.34
N ASP A 112 -5.30 -22.43 -1.28
CA ASP A 112 -5.24 -22.14 -2.72
C ASP A 112 -6.36 -21.21 -3.20
N ASP A 113 -7.39 -20.97 -2.39
CA ASP A 113 -8.50 -20.10 -2.72
C ASP A 113 -8.38 -18.75 -2.01
N SER A 114 -8.89 -17.73 -2.68
CA SER A 114 -8.90 -16.35 -2.20
C SER A 114 -10.18 -15.66 -2.63
N SER A 115 -10.60 -14.68 -1.85
CA SER A 115 -11.72 -13.81 -2.20
C SER A 115 -11.38 -12.35 -1.97
N ILE A 116 -12.21 -11.47 -2.51
CA ILE A 116 -12.15 -10.04 -2.17
C ILE A 116 -13.12 -9.78 -1.02
N GLY A 117 -12.58 -9.18 0.04
CA GLY A 117 -13.35 -8.68 1.18
C GLY A 117 -13.33 -7.18 1.26
N VAL A 118 -14.34 -6.63 1.91
CA VAL A 118 -14.38 -5.22 2.31
C VAL A 118 -14.46 -5.14 3.81
N TYR A 119 -13.45 -4.53 4.41
CA TYR A 119 -13.32 -4.33 5.85
C TYR A 119 -13.70 -2.89 6.21
N GLU A 120 -14.62 -2.75 7.16
CA GLU A 120 -15.00 -1.46 7.73
C GLU A 120 -14.17 -1.21 9.03
N PRO A 121 -13.24 -0.24 9.05
CA PRO A 121 -12.33 -0.05 10.18
C PRO A 121 -12.99 0.25 11.53
N LEU A 122 -14.17 0.90 11.51
CA LEU A 122 -14.87 1.31 12.72
C LEU A 122 -15.61 0.16 13.40
N SER A 123 -16.39 -0.61 12.63
CA SER A 123 -17.10 -1.79 13.13
C SER A 123 -16.22 -3.03 13.24
N ARG A 124 -15.05 -3.01 12.56
CA ARG A 124 -14.12 -4.13 12.38
C ARG A 124 -14.77 -5.33 11.69
N HIS A 125 -15.88 -5.11 11.00
CA HIS A 125 -16.55 -6.15 10.25
C HIS A 125 -15.95 -6.25 8.84
N ILE A 126 -15.91 -7.46 8.32
CA ILE A 126 -15.54 -7.75 6.94
C ILE A 126 -16.68 -8.52 6.29
N TYR A 127 -17.00 -8.15 5.05
CA TYR A 127 -17.97 -8.85 4.24
C TYR A 127 -17.38 -9.21 2.88
N ASP A 128 -17.80 -10.36 2.36
CA ASP A 128 -17.40 -10.87 1.05
C ASP A 128 -18.17 -10.13 -0.06
N VAL A 129 -17.48 -9.82 -1.17
CA VAL A 129 -18.09 -9.10 -2.30
C VAL A 129 -18.53 -10.00 -3.46
N GLY A 130 -18.45 -11.31 -3.30
CA GLY A 130 -18.81 -12.31 -4.30
C GLY A 130 -17.70 -12.62 -5.30
N ILE A 131 -16.52 -12.00 -5.18
CA ILE A 131 -15.40 -12.19 -6.12
C ILE A 131 -14.41 -13.20 -5.55
N HIS A 132 -14.33 -14.35 -6.20
CA HIS A 132 -13.53 -15.50 -5.78
C HIS A 132 -12.54 -15.87 -6.87
N GLY A 133 -11.40 -16.41 -6.48
CA GLY A 133 -10.38 -16.89 -7.40
C GLY A 133 -9.27 -17.61 -6.68
N LYS A 134 -8.30 -18.12 -7.43
CA LYS A 134 -7.11 -18.74 -6.83
C LYS A 134 -6.21 -17.72 -6.16
N LEU A 135 -5.51 -18.14 -5.11
CA LEU A 135 -4.50 -17.32 -4.45
C LEU A 135 -3.56 -16.71 -5.49
N GLY A 136 -3.37 -15.40 -5.42
CA GLY A 136 -2.53 -14.65 -6.37
C GLY A 136 -3.18 -14.26 -7.70
N SER A 137 -4.35 -14.80 -8.05
CA SER A 137 -5.05 -14.44 -9.31
C SER A 137 -5.86 -13.15 -9.23
N LEU A 138 -6.24 -12.73 -8.02
CA LEU A 138 -7.06 -11.55 -7.79
C LEU A 138 -6.22 -10.28 -7.68
N SER A 139 -6.60 -9.25 -8.43
CA SER A 139 -6.02 -7.91 -8.34
C SER A 139 -7.10 -6.84 -8.51
N ALA A 140 -6.93 -5.71 -7.82
CA ALA A 140 -7.70 -4.51 -8.05
C ALA A 140 -6.75 -3.32 -7.96
N LYS A 141 -7.04 -2.27 -8.72
CA LYS A 141 -6.26 -1.03 -8.77
C LYS A 141 -7.21 0.14 -8.78
N SER A 142 -6.82 1.21 -8.08
CA SER A 142 -7.48 2.50 -8.21
C SER A 142 -7.19 3.06 -9.60
N TYR A 143 -8.24 3.51 -10.28
CA TYR A 143 -8.14 4.13 -11.59
C TYR A 143 -8.69 5.55 -11.49
N VAL A 144 -7.95 6.51 -12.03
CA VAL A 144 -8.41 7.88 -12.26
C VAL A 144 -8.32 8.10 -13.75
N GLU A 145 -9.43 8.53 -14.35
CA GLU A 145 -9.44 8.90 -15.76
C GLU A 145 -8.71 10.24 -15.93
N THR A 146 -7.71 10.26 -16.81
CA THR A 146 -6.97 11.48 -17.13
C THR A 146 -7.18 11.79 -18.60
N LEU A 147 -7.79 12.95 -18.89
CA LEU A 147 -7.96 13.43 -20.25
C LEU A 147 -6.72 14.24 -20.63
N LEU A 148 -5.81 13.63 -21.39
CA LEU A 148 -4.65 14.31 -21.95
C LEU A 148 -5.03 14.85 -23.34
N LEU A 149 -5.07 16.16 -23.50
CA LEU A 149 -5.11 16.78 -24.82
C LEU A 149 -3.70 16.65 -25.41
N LEU A 150 -3.52 15.76 -26.38
CA LEU A 150 -2.33 15.79 -27.24
C LEU A 150 -2.53 16.97 -28.20
N ASP A 151 -1.90 18.10 -27.92
CA ASP A 151 -1.85 19.20 -28.86
C ASP A 151 -0.85 18.83 -29.97
N ASP A 152 -1.36 18.69 -31.19
CA ASP A 152 -0.58 18.35 -32.39
C ASP A 152 -0.18 19.66 -33.09
N ALA A 153 0.72 20.40 -32.44
CA ALA A 153 1.42 21.57 -32.97
C ALA A 153 2.68 21.75 -32.11
N ASP A 154 3.92 21.70 -32.57
CA ASP A 154 4.49 21.91 -33.89
C ASP A 154 5.78 21.10 -34.01
N SER A 155 6.03 20.50 -35.19
CA SER A 155 7.34 20.55 -35.83
C SER A 155 7.23 20.14 -37.30
N ILE A 156 7.11 21.14 -38.16
CA ILE A 156 7.54 21.05 -39.56
C ILE A 156 9.02 20.66 -39.52
N ILE A 157 9.35 19.47 -40.01
CA ILE A 157 10.72 19.05 -40.26
C ILE A 157 11.12 19.66 -41.61
N HIS A 158 12.13 20.53 -41.60
CA HIS A 158 12.80 21.10 -42.79
C HIS A 158 13.50 20.03 -43.63
#